data_AF-A0A9Q9EGB0-F1
#
_entry.id   AF-A0A9Q9EGB0-F1
#
_cell.length_a   1.000
_cell.length_b   1.000
_cell.length_c   1.000
_cell.angle_alpha   90.00
_cell.angle_beta   90.00
_cell.angle_gamma   90.00
#
_symmetry.space_group_name_H-M   'P 1'
#
loop_
_entity.id
_entity.type
_entity.pdbx_description
1 polymer ?
#
loop_
_entity_poly.entity_id
_entity_poly.type
_entity_poly.pdbx_seq_one_letter_code
_entity_poly.pdbx_strand_id
1 'polypeptide(L)'
;MSKSVAAVYIRGGASKALFFHEKDIPPHGCVRDQFLMRVMGSPDPMQIDGMGGTYPVKSKVAIIRPSERPDADVDFIFAQVSVQESFVDYNAGCGNISAGVGPFAMNEGLIKDRRVNDVVEGYTTQEVRIYQPLSTKKILVAHVPIGSRTGRFVEEGDYAIAGCPGTGSPILMDYQHTVGGAVSRGLMPTGGPISTMHLSDGTTIQYTLCDAAHFIAFARASDFGVKGDEHSKKINENPALLQQIKEFRGKAAYDVGLCRSAETVDEDSPILPMVALLSKSSSDEAHIQSRLFLDNACHSAMAGAGATCTAACSRVPGSLVA
;
A
#
# COMPACT_ATOMS: atom_id res chain seq x y z
N MET A 1 -15.80 28.64 -17.05
CA MET A 1 -16.87 27.62 -16.91
C MET A 1 -16.24 26.37 -16.33
N SER A 2 -16.63 25.95 -15.13
CA SER A 2 -16.16 24.68 -14.56
C SER A 2 -16.72 23.52 -15.39
N LYS A 3 -15.85 22.73 -16.02
CA LYS A 3 -16.26 21.46 -16.61
C LYS A 3 -16.57 20.48 -15.46
N SER A 4 -17.71 19.81 -15.50
CA SER A 4 -18.02 18.71 -14.59
C SER A 4 -17.33 17.44 -15.05
N VAL A 5 -16.94 16.60 -14.11
CA VAL A 5 -16.37 15.26 -14.33
C VAL A 5 -17.02 14.29 -13.35
N ALA A 6 -17.40 13.11 -13.82
CA ALA A 6 -17.96 12.07 -12.95
C ALA A 6 -16.86 11.48 -12.08
N ALA A 7 -17.12 11.32 -10.78
CA ALA A 7 -16.21 10.72 -9.82
C ALA A 7 -16.99 10.09 -8.67
N VAL A 8 -16.40 9.08 -8.03
CA VAL A 8 -16.92 8.50 -6.78
C VAL A 8 -15.89 8.73 -5.68
N TYR A 9 -16.32 9.21 -4.51
CA TYR A 9 -15.44 9.39 -3.37
C TYR A 9 -15.57 8.20 -2.42
N ILE A 10 -14.51 7.40 -2.28
CA ILE A 10 -14.55 6.12 -1.57
C ILE A 10 -13.52 6.12 -0.43
N ARG A 11 -13.95 5.60 0.72
CA ARG A 11 -13.03 5.13 1.77
C ARG A 11 -12.65 3.68 1.47
N GLY A 12 -11.38 3.44 1.15
CA GLY A 12 -10.80 2.10 1.06
C GLY A 12 -9.87 1.87 2.25
N GLY A 13 -10.18 0.90 3.11
CA GLY A 13 -9.45 0.71 4.37
C GLY A 13 -9.41 1.99 5.22
N ALA A 14 -8.23 2.35 5.73
CA ALA A 14 -8.02 3.59 6.48
C ALA A 14 -7.57 4.78 5.59
N SER A 15 -7.97 4.81 4.32
CA SER A 15 -7.63 5.89 3.37
C SER A 15 -8.85 6.30 2.55
N LYS A 16 -8.79 7.50 1.97
CA LYS A 16 -9.86 8.03 1.09
C LYS A 16 -9.27 8.42 -0.25
N ALA A 17 -10.00 8.16 -1.33
CA ALA A 17 -9.60 8.53 -2.68
C ALA A 17 -10.80 8.92 -3.54
N LEU A 18 -10.55 9.73 -4.57
CA LEU A 18 -11.46 9.85 -5.70
C LEU A 18 -11.22 8.71 -6.67
N PHE A 19 -12.30 8.12 -7.15
CA PHE A 19 -12.33 7.06 -8.14
C PHE A 19 -12.90 7.63 -9.44
N PHE A 20 -12.16 7.43 -10.53
CA PHE A 20 -12.55 7.81 -11.88
C PHE A 20 -12.58 6.60 -12.79
N HIS A 21 -13.52 6.57 -13.73
CA HIS A 21 -13.30 5.79 -14.95
C HIS A 21 -12.22 6.48 -15.78
N GLU A 22 -11.27 5.72 -16.33
CA GLU A 22 -10.18 6.30 -17.12
C GLU A 22 -10.69 7.11 -18.33
N LYS A 23 -11.80 6.66 -18.94
CA LYS A 23 -12.42 7.31 -20.10
C LYS A 23 -12.97 8.72 -19.81
N ASP A 24 -13.20 9.06 -18.54
CA ASP A 24 -13.84 10.32 -18.13
C ASP A 24 -12.81 11.42 -17.80
N ILE A 25 -11.52 11.09 -17.82
CA ILE A 25 -10.41 12.00 -17.48
C ILE A 25 -9.42 12.10 -18.66
N PRO A 26 -8.53 13.11 -18.69
CA PRO A 26 -7.52 13.22 -19.74
C PRO A 26 -6.65 11.95 -19.85
N PRO A 27 -6.11 11.62 -21.04
CA PRO A 27 -5.17 10.51 -21.20
C PRO A 27 -3.89 10.72 -20.38
N HIS A 28 -3.17 9.64 -20.07
CA HIS A 28 -1.95 9.69 -19.27
C HIS A 28 -0.92 10.67 -19.84
N GLY A 29 -0.30 11.47 -18.97
CA GLY A 29 0.66 12.51 -19.32
C GLY A 29 0.38 13.82 -18.57
N CYS A 30 1.10 14.87 -18.95
CA CYS A 30 1.10 16.15 -18.23
C CYS A 30 -0.30 16.77 -18.04
N VAL A 31 -1.21 16.60 -19.00
CA VAL A 31 -2.57 17.13 -18.92
C VAL A 31 -3.39 16.39 -17.85
N ARG A 32 -3.20 15.07 -17.71
CA ARG A 32 -3.82 14.28 -16.63
C ARG A 32 -3.25 14.73 -15.28
N ASP A 33 -1.94 14.91 -15.16
CA ASP A 33 -1.32 15.32 -13.90
C ASP A 33 -1.84 16.67 -13.44
N GLN A 34 -1.91 17.65 -14.36
CA GLN A 34 -2.51 18.96 -14.08
C GLN A 34 -3.97 18.85 -13.66
N PHE A 35 -4.74 17.99 -14.32
CA PHE A 35 -6.13 17.74 -13.95
C PHE A 35 -6.24 17.13 -12.54
N LEU A 36 -5.47 16.09 -12.23
CA LEU A 36 -5.50 15.42 -10.92
C LEU A 36 -5.07 16.36 -9.81
N MET A 37 -3.99 17.13 -10.00
CA MET A 37 -3.56 18.15 -9.06
C MET A 37 -4.66 19.20 -8.83
N ARG A 38 -5.31 19.69 -9.90
CA ARG A 38 -6.39 20.67 -9.79
C ARG A 38 -7.59 20.13 -9.02
N VAL A 39 -7.99 18.89 -9.26
CA VAL A 39 -9.12 18.24 -8.57
C VAL A 39 -8.81 18.04 -7.09
N MET A 40 -7.58 17.65 -6.77
CA MET A 40 -7.17 17.43 -5.37
C MET A 40 -6.86 18.74 -4.64
N GLY A 41 -6.70 19.85 -5.35
CA GLY A 41 -6.36 21.16 -4.77
C GLY A 41 -4.87 21.29 -4.47
N SER A 42 -4.01 20.66 -5.27
CA SER A 42 -2.56 20.70 -5.11
C SER A 42 -1.88 21.58 -6.18
N PRO A 43 -0.73 22.20 -5.86
CA PRO A 43 -0.06 22.21 -4.56
C PRO A 43 -0.72 23.21 -3.59
N ASP A 44 -1.08 22.75 -2.40
CA ASP A 44 -1.55 23.57 -1.28
C ASP A 44 -1.54 22.70 -0.02
N PRO A 45 -0.77 23.06 1.03
CA PRO A 45 -0.83 22.38 2.32
C PRO A 45 -2.25 22.21 2.86
N MET A 46 -3.17 23.14 2.59
CA MET A 46 -4.55 23.06 3.04
C MET A 46 -5.45 22.24 2.12
N GLN A 47 -5.09 22.12 0.83
CA GLN A 47 -5.94 21.59 -0.24
C GLN A 47 -7.37 22.19 -0.22
N ILE A 48 -7.48 23.48 0.15
CA ILE A 48 -8.78 24.12 0.45
C ILE A 48 -9.65 24.27 -0.80
N ASP A 49 -9.03 24.37 -1.98
CA ASP A 49 -9.69 24.51 -3.28
C ASP A 49 -9.72 23.18 -4.06
N GLY A 50 -9.92 22.06 -3.35
CA GLY A 50 -10.03 20.73 -3.95
C GLY A 50 -10.59 19.66 -3.01
N MET A 51 -10.59 18.41 -3.49
CA MET A 51 -11.11 17.24 -2.76
C MET A 51 -10.06 16.55 -1.88
N GLY A 52 -8.82 17.05 -1.92
CA GLY A 52 -7.76 16.61 -1.03
C GLY A 52 -8.08 16.91 0.43
N GLY A 53 -7.29 16.33 1.32
CA GLY A 53 -7.55 16.41 2.75
C GLY A 53 -6.32 16.71 3.57
N THR A 54 -5.36 17.47 3.04
CA THR A 54 -4.12 17.95 3.70
C THR A 54 -3.07 16.87 3.98
N TYR A 55 -3.47 15.60 4.13
CA TYR A 55 -2.57 14.51 4.48
C TYR A 55 -2.45 13.50 3.32
N PRO A 56 -1.30 12.84 3.13
CA PRO A 56 -1.10 11.86 2.05
C PRO A 56 -2.17 10.75 2.01
N VAL A 57 -2.64 10.30 3.18
CA VAL A 57 -3.72 9.28 3.32
C VAL A 57 -5.09 9.73 2.78
N LYS A 58 -5.26 11.04 2.52
CA LYS A 58 -6.47 11.70 2.00
C LYS A 58 -6.25 12.42 0.66
N SER A 59 -5.04 12.33 0.07
CA SER A 59 -4.69 12.95 -1.22
C SER A 59 -4.38 11.87 -2.25
N LYS A 60 -5.41 11.08 -2.61
CA LYS A 60 -5.26 9.86 -3.42
C LYS A 60 -6.29 9.80 -4.53
N VAL A 61 -5.91 9.22 -5.66
CA VAL A 61 -6.80 8.96 -6.78
C VAL A 61 -6.65 7.52 -7.24
N ALA A 62 -7.78 6.90 -7.58
CA ALA A 62 -7.86 5.60 -8.24
C ALA A 62 -8.47 5.79 -9.63
N ILE A 63 -7.79 5.31 -10.65
CA ILE A 63 -8.25 5.37 -12.05
C ILE A 63 -8.50 3.95 -12.50
N ILE A 64 -9.75 3.65 -12.87
CA ILE A 64 -10.24 2.31 -13.15
C ILE A 64 -10.68 2.22 -14.61
N ARG A 65 -10.38 1.08 -15.24
CA ARG A 65 -10.95 0.72 -16.54
C ARG A 65 -11.21 -0.80 -16.59
N PRO A 66 -12.08 -1.29 -17.49
CA PRO A 66 -12.10 -2.71 -17.83
C PRO A 66 -10.71 -3.18 -18.26
N SER A 67 -10.29 -4.35 -17.79
CA SER A 67 -9.02 -4.93 -18.25
C SER A 67 -9.20 -5.55 -19.64
N GLU A 68 -8.15 -5.47 -20.45
CA GLU A 68 -8.03 -6.23 -21.69
C GLU A 68 -7.41 -7.61 -21.45
N ARG A 69 -6.94 -7.88 -20.23
CA ARG A 69 -6.30 -9.15 -19.88
C ARG A 69 -7.35 -10.24 -19.61
N PRO A 70 -7.10 -11.50 -19.99
CA PRO A 70 -8.01 -12.60 -19.70
C PRO A 70 -8.01 -13.03 -18.22
N ASP A 71 -7.00 -12.62 -17.45
CA ASP A 71 -6.81 -12.98 -16.05
C ASP A 71 -7.20 -11.84 -15.08
N ALA A 72 -7.75 -10.73 -15.56
CA ALA A 72 -8.20 -9.60 -14.74
C ALA A 72 -9.55 -9.05 -15.20
N ASP A 73 -10.35 -8.53 -14.27
CA ASP A 73 -11.60 -7.84 -14.60
C ASP A 73 -11.37 -6.36 -14.92
N VAL A 74 -10.54 -5.73 -14.10
CA VAL A 74 -10.27 -4.29 -14.15
C VAL A 74 -8.79 -4.00 -14.00
N ASP A 75 -8.34 -2.93 -14.66
CA ASP A 75 -7.06 -2.32 -14.38
C ASP A 75 -7.25 -1.24 -13.32
N PHE A 76 -6.36 -1.22 -12.33
CA PHE A 76 -6.30 -0.23 -11.26
C PHE A 76 -4.99 0.54 -11.34
N ILE A 77 -5.09 1.81 -11.68
CA ILE A 77 -3.98 2.77 -11.62
C ILE A 77 -4.16 3.62 -10.36
N PHE A 78 -3.20 3.50 -9.44
CA PHE A 78 -3.12 4.37 -8.29
C PHE A 78 -2.32 5.63 -8.64
N ALA A 79 -2.78 6.78 -8.15
CA ALA A 79 -2.06 8.03 -8.25
C ALA A 79 -2.02 8.70 -6.86
N GLN A 80 -0.81 8.89 -6.34
CA GLN A 80 -0.55 9.70 -5.15
C GLN A 80 -0.33 11.14 -5.60
N VAL A 81 -1.25 12.03 -5.23
CA VAL A 81 -1.09 13.46 -5.52
C VAL A 81 -0.35 14.10 -4.35
N SER A 82 0.79 14.74 -4.63
CA SER A 82 1.54 15.46 -3.60
C SER A 82 0.71 16.60 -3.04
N VAL A 83 0.79 16.83 -1.74
CA VAL A 83 0.07 17.93 -1.08
C VAL A 83 0.81 19.25 -1.29
N GLN A 84 2.14 19.21 -1.16
CA GLN A 84 2.98 20.41 -1.13
C GLN A 84 3.63 20.73 -2.49
N GLU A 85 3.83 19.71 -3.32
CA GLU A 85 4.56 19.83 -4.57
C GLU A 85 3.64 19.62 -5.78
N SER A 86 4.03 20.20 -6.93
CA SER A 86 3.34 20.01 -8.20
C SER A 86 3.71 18.66 -8.83
N PHE A 87 3.33 17.57 -8.17
CA PHE A 87 3.76 16.22 -8.54
C PHE A 87 2.66 15.16 -8.31
N VAL A 88 2.60 14.19 -9.20
CA VAL A 88 1.73 13.00 -9.11
C VAL A 88 2.60 11.76 -9.30
N ASP A 89 2.60 10.87 -8.30
CA ASP A 89 3.30 9.60 -8.36
C ASP A 89 2.35 8.45 -8.74
N TYR A 90 2.73 7.70 -9.78
CA TYR A 90 2.03 6.51 -10.27
C TYR A 90 2.79 5.20 -10.00
N ASN A 91 4.00 5.28 -9.45
CA ASN A 91 4.88 4.11 -9.29
C ASN A 91 4.51 3.28 -8.06
N ALA A 92 3.93 3.91 -7.03
CA ALA A 92 3.49 3.20 -5.84
C ALA A 92 2.13 2.51 -6.03
N GLY A 93 1.93 1.36 -5.37
CA GLY A 93 0.60 0.81 -5.14
C GLY A 93 -0.02 1.39 -3.85
N CYS A 94 -1.31 1.16 -3.61
CA CYS A 94 -1.91 1.45 -2.31
C CYS A 94 -2.86 0.34 -1.87
N GLY A 95 -2.43 -0.46 -0.88
CA GLY A 95 -3.20 -1.59 -0.40
C GLY A 95 -4.50 -1.22 0.34
N ASN A 96 -4.63 0.02 0.82
CA ASN A 96 -5.87 0.52 1.39
C ASN A 96 -6.88 0.87 0.28
N ILE A 97 -6.45 1.62 -0.73
CA ILE A 97 -7.32 2.07 -1.82
C ILE A 97 -7.74 0.89 -2.71
N SER A 98 -6.90 -0.13 -2.85
CA SER A 98 -7.27 -1.34 -3.59
C SER A 98 -8.52 -2.03 -3.04
N ALA A 99 -8.81 -1.91 -1.73
CA ALA A 99 -10.04 -2.43 -1.12
C ALA A 99 -11.33 -1.75 -1.63
N GLY A 100 -11.23 -0.52 -2.14
CA GLY A 100 -12.36 0.18 -2.77
C GLY A 100 -12.58 -0.20 -4.23
N VAL A 101 -11.61 -0.86 -4.89
CA VAL A 101 -11.67 -1.16 -6.33
C VAL A 101 -12.72 -2.22 -6.64
N GLY A 102 -12.78 -3.29 -5.83
CA GLY A 102 -13.79 -4.34 -5.99
C GLY A 102 -15.23 -3.80 -5.94
N PRO A 103 -15.62 -3.12 -4.84
CA PRO A 103 -16.93 -2.47 -4.74
C PRO A 103 -17.23 -1.48 -5.86
N PHE A 104 -16.26 -0.61 -6.22
CA PHE A 104 -16.42 0.32 -7.34
C PHE A 104 -16.72 -0.42 -8.64
N ALA A 105 -15.90 -1.40 -8.99
CA ALA A 105 -16.06 -2.16 -10.22
C ALA A 105 -17.40 -2.91 -10.29
N MET A 106 -17.89 -3.43 -9.16
CA MET A 106 -19.21 -4.05 -9.08
C MET A 106 -20.35 -3.05 -9.27
N ASN A 107 -20.31 -1.92 -8.55
CA ASN A 107 -21.37 -0.91 -8.60
C ASN A 107 -21.45 -0.22 -9.97
N GLU A 108 -20.31 -0.06 -10.64
CA GLU A 108 -20.21 0.54 -11.98
C GLU A 108 -20.40 -0.47 -13.12
N GLY A 109 -20.73 -1.73 -12.81
CA GLY A 109 -21.03 -2.76 -13.82
C GLY A 109 -19.82 -3.19 -14.67
N LEU A 110 -18.60 -3.11 -14.12
CA LEU A 110 -17.37 -3.46 -14.81
C LEU A 110 -17.04 -4.96 -14.74
N ILE A 111 -17.66 -5.70 -13.83
CA ILE A 111 -17.45 -7.14 -13.66
C ILE A 111 -18.32 -7.91 -14.64
N LYS A 112 -17.69 -8.64 -15.56
CA LYS A 112 -18.38 -9.44 -16.59
C LYS A 112 -18.70 -10.85 -16.10
N ASP A 113 -17.77 -11.45 -15.37
CA ASP A 113 -17.85 -12.85 -14.96
C ASP A 113 -18.21 -12.98 -13.48
N ARG A 114 -19.24 -13.77 -13.21
CA ARG A 114 -19.63 -14.11 -11.85
C ARG A 114 -18.72 -15.23 -11.33
N ARG A 115 -17.89 -14.91 -10.33
CA ARG A 115 -17.00 -15.84 -9.62
C ARG A 115 -17.33 -15.76 -8.14
N VAL A 116 -18.30 -16.57 -7.74
CA VAL A 116 -18.78 -16.60 -6.36
C VAL A 116 -18.06 -17.71 -5.62
N ASN A 117 -17.38 -17.32 -4.54
CA ASN A 117 -16.70 -18.24 -3.64
C ASN A 117 -17.39 -18.24 -2.27
N ASP A 118 -17.28 -19.37 -1.57
CA ASP A 118 -17.76 -19.53 -0.21
C ASP A 118 -16.97 -18.67 0.79
N VAL A 119 -17.41 -18.74 2.05
CA VAL A 119 -17.62 -17.65 2.99
C VAL A 119 -16.36 -16.95 3.54
N VAL A 120 -16.28 -15.63 3.41
CA VAL A 120 -15.40 -14.76 4.23
C VAL A 120 -16.24 -14.19 5.36
N GLU A 121 -15.92 -14.52 6.63
CA GLU A 121 -16.60 -13.96 7.82
C GLU A 121 -18.15 -14.05 7.77
N GLY A 122 -18.71 -15.16 7.27
CA GLY A 122 -20.16 -15.32 7.12
C GLY A 122 -20.76 -14.83 5.78
N TYR A 123 -20.00 -14.12 4.94
CA TYR A 123 -20.47 -13.54 3.69
C TYR A 123 -20.17 -14.39 2.45
N THR A 124 -21.17 -14.56 1.57
CA THR A 124 -20.93 -14.95 0.17
C THR A 124 -20.15 -13.84 -0.53
N THR A 125 -19.09 -14.17 -1.27
CA THR A 125 -18.24 -13.16 -1.92
C THR A 125 -18.19 -13.31 -3.43
N GLN A 126 -18.07 -12.19 -4.13
CA GLN A 126 -17.68 -12.13 -5.54
C GLN A 126 -16.17 -11.84 -5.62
N GLU A 127 -15.46 -12.67 -6.36
CA GLU A 127 -14.05 -12.47 -6.69
C GLU A 127 -13.90 -11.40 -7.77
N VAL A 128 -13.17 -10.34 -7.47
CA VAL A 128 -12.77 -9.29 -8.42
C VAL A 128 -11.26 -9.32 -8.60
N ARG A 129 -10.81 -9.60 -9.82
CA ARG A 129 -9.40 -9.65 -10.21
C ARG A 129 -8.95 -8.28 -10.71
N ILE A 130 -7.96 -7.72 -10.05
CA ILE A 130 -7.53 -6.33 -10.20
C ILE A 130 -6.08 -6.34 -10.69
N TYR A 131 -5.84 -5.97 -11.94
CA TYR A 131 -4.49 -5.82 -12.47
C TYR A 131 -3.95 -4.43 -12.16
N GLN A 132 -2.68 -4.35 -11.76
CA GLN A 132 -2.02 -3.09 -11.41
C GLN A 132 -0.95 -2.73 -12.47
N PRO A 133 -1.32 -2.10 -13.59
CA PRO A 133 -0.43 -1.95 -14.75
C PRO A 133 0.82 -1.10 -14.51
N LEU A 134 0.76 -0.11 -13.61
CA LEU A 134 1.87 0.83 -13.38
C LEU A 134 2.69 0.53 -12.11
N SER A 135 2.07 0.00 -11.06
CA SER A 135 2.76 -0.30 -9.81
C SER A 135 3.42 -1.69 -9.84
N THR A 136 2.73 -2.72 -9.33
CA THR A 136 3.32 -4.06 -9.17
C THR A 136 3.38 -4.86 -10.46
N LYS A 137 2.59 -4.51 -11.49
CA LYS A 137 2.38 -5.33 -12.69
C LYS A 137 1.91 -6.75 -12.35
N LYS A 138 1.18 -6.87 -11.24
CA LYS A 138 0.60 -8.12 -10.72
C LYS A 138 -0.91 -7.98 -10.57
N ILE A 139 -1.54 -9.13 -10.35
CA ILE A 139 -2.95 -9.23 -10.04
C ILE A 139 -3.13 -9.26 -8.52
N LEU A 140 -4.13 -8.53 -8.07
CA LEU A 140 -4.68 -8.56 -6.73
C LEU A 140 -6.09 -9.12 -6.83
N VAL A 141 -6.53 -9.88 -5.84
CA VAL A 141 -7.90 -10.40 -5.79
C VAL A 141 -8.63 -9.75 -4.63
N ALA A 142 -9.83 -9.21 -4.88
CA ALA A 142 -10.74 -8.73 -3.85
C ALA A 142 -11.92 -9.69 -3.75
N HIS A 143 -12.17 -10.22 -2.56
CA HIS A 143 -13.37 -11.00 -2.25
C HIS A 143 -14.41 -10.05 -1.66
N VAL A 144 -15.29 -9.56 -2.53
CA VAL A 144 -16.26 -8.51 -2.18
C VAL A 144 -17.54 -9.17 -1.66
N PRO A 145 -18.01 -8.85 -0.42
CA PRO A 145 -19.26 -9.37 0.11
C PRO A 145 -20.46 -9.01 -0.77
N ILE A 146 -21.27 -10.00 -1.11
CA ILE A 146 -22.47 -9.83 -1.93
C ILE A 146 -23.71 -10.42 -1.28
N GLY A 147 -24.85 -9.80 -1.56
CA GLY A 147 -26.14 -10.36 -1.15
C GLY A 147 -26.40 -11.63 -1.94
N SER A 148 -26.54 -12.78 -1.27
CA SER A 148 -26.72 -14.09 -1.92
C SER A 148 -27.87 -14.12 -2.95
N ARG A 149 -28.92 -13.33 -2.72
CA ARG A 149 -30.08 -13.19 -3.61
C ARG A 149 -29.94 -12.09 -4.66
N THR A 150 -29.22 -11.00 -4.35
CA THR A 150 -29.16 -9.81 -5.21
C THR A 150 -27.92 -9.79 -6.11
N GLY A 151 -26.86 -10.50 -5.73
CA GLY A 151 -25.55 -10.43 -6.37
C GLY A 151 -24.87 -9.05 -6.26
N ARG A 152 -25.45 -8.12 -5.49
CA ARG A 152 -24.94 -6.76 -5.30
C ARG A 152 -24.01 -6.70 -4.11
N PHE A 153 -23.04 -5.78 -4.15
CA PHE A 153 -22.19 -5.46 -3.02
C PHE A 153 -23.03 -5.15 -1.78
N VAL A 154 -22.64 -5.75 -0.65
CA VAL A 154 -23.21 -5.46 0.67
C VAL A 154 -22.22 -4.58 1.40
N GLU A 155 -22.56 -3.31 1.61
CA GLU A 155 -21.68 -2.35 2.28
C GLU A 155 -21.73 -2.46 3.80
N GLU A 156 -22.92 -2.71 4.35
CA GLU A 156 -23.15 -2.81 5.78
C GLU A 156 -22.65 -4.14 6.37
N GLY A 157 -22.14 -4.08 7.59
CA GLY A 157 -21.65 -5.23 8.34
C GLY A 157 -21.18 -4.82 9.73
N ASP A 158 -20.71 -5.78 10.50
CA ASP A 158 -20.24 -5.61 11.88
C ASP A 158 -18.70 -5.64 11.99
N TYR A 159 -17.99 -5.76 10.86
CA TYR A 159 -16.53 -5.78 10.86
C TYR A 159 -15.96 -4.38 11.08
N ALA A 160 -15.07 -4.27 12.08
CA ALA A 160 -14.37 -3.04 12.42
C ALA A 160 -12.90 -3.12 12.00
N ILE A 161 -12.32 -1.99 11.59
CA ILE A 161 -10.88 -1.86 11.35
C ILE A 161 -10.30 -0.70 12.16
N ALA A 162 -9.08 -0.88 12.68
CA ALA A 162 -8.39 0.17 13.42
C ALA A 162 -8.24 1.44 12.58
N GLY A 163 -8.44 2.60 13.20
CA GLY A 163 -8.34 3.91 12.55
C GLY A 163 -9.58 4.35 11.76
N CYS A 164 -10.65 3.55 11.71
CA CYS A 164 -11.93 3.93 11.12
C CYS A 164 -13.07 3.81 12.14
N PRO A 165 -13.81 4.89 12.42
CA PRO A 165 -15.03 4.80 13.22
C PRO A 165 -16.13 3.98 12.51
N GLY A 166 -16.90 3.21 13.28
CA GLY A 166 -18.02 2.41 12.77
C GLY A 166 -17.63 1.02 12.26
N THR A 167 -18.55 0.38 11.54
CA THR A 167 -18.39 -0.98 11.00
C THR A 167 -18.87 -1.05 9.55
N GLY A 168 -18.50 -2.12 8.84
CA GLY A 168 -18.93 -2.40 7.48
C GLY A 168 -18.71 -3.88 7.12
N SER A 169 -18.94 -4.24 5.87
CA SER A 169 -18.69 -5.62 5.43
C SER A 169 -17.19 -5.92 5.25
N PRO A 170 -16.74 -7.16 5.53
CA PRO A 170 -15.34 -7.54 5.46
C PRO A 170 -14.93 -7.88 4.02
N ILE A 171 -14.18 -6.99 3.38
CA ILE A 171 -13.57 -7.26 2.08
C ILE A 171 -12.21 -7.92 2.31
N LEU A 172 -12.08 -9.21 1.98
CA LEU A 172 -10.79 -9.89 2.01
C LEU A 172 -9.99 -9.51 0.77
N MET A 173 -8.82 -8.91 1.01
CA MET A 173 -7.86 -8.56 -0.02
C MET A 173 -6.78 -9.63 -0.08
N ASP A 174 -6.74 -10.36 -1.20
CA ASP A 174 -5.84 -11.47 -1.43
C ASP A 174 -4.71 -11.09 -2.40
N TYR A 175 -3.51 -11.02 -1.84
CA TYR A 175 -2.27 -10.61 -2.49
C TYR A 175 -1.42 -11.80 -2.97
N GLN A 176 -1.93 -13.04 -2.98
CA GLN A 176 -1.11 -14.23 -3.30
C GLN A 176 -0.36 -14.13 -4.63
N HIS A 177 -0.92 -13.45 -5.63
CA HIS A 177 -0.31 -13.30 -6.96
C HIS A 177 0.68 -12.13 -7.07
N THR A 178 0.99 -11.47 -5.96
CA THR A 178 1.90 -10.30 -5.93
C THR A 178 3.32 -10.63 -5.48
N VAL A 179 3.62 -11.90 -5.18
CA VAL A 179 4.95 -12.36 -4.80
C VAL A 179 5.98 -12.02 -5.87
N GLY A 180 7.12 -11.48 -5.46
CA GLY A 180 8.18 -11.05 -6.36
C GLY A 180 7.80 -9.83 -7.23
N GLY A 181 6.81 -9.05 -6.82
CA GLY A 181 6.28 -7.93 -7.58
C GLY A 181 7.29 -6.79 -7.77
N ALA A 182 8.16 -6.55 -6.80
CA ALA A 182 9.11 -5.46 -6.86
C ALA A 182 10.39 -5.82 -7.63
N VAL A 183 10.98 -6.98 -7.36
CA VAL A 183 12.32 -7.32 -7.88
C VAL A 183 12.37 -8.62 -8.69
N SER A 184 11.23 -9.31 -8.86
CA SER A 184 11.14 -10.54 -9.66
C SER A 184 12.06 -11.68 -9.18
N ARG A 185 12.32 -11.76 -7.87
CA ARG A 185 13.16 -12.80 -7.23
C ARG A 185 12.40 -13.67 -6.23
N GLY A 186 11.07 -13.77 -6.39
CA GLY A 186 10.22 -14.53 -5.47
C GLY A 186 10.06 -13.86 -4.11
N LEU A 187 9.63 -14.62 -3.10
CA LEU A 187 9.29 -14.11 -1.78
C LEU A 187 10.49 -13.58 -0.98
N MET A 188 11.67 -14.20 -1.15
CA MET A 188 12.90 -13.89 -0.42
C MET A 188 14.00 -13.48 -1.43
N PRO A 189 14.10 -12.20 -1.81
CA PRO A 189 14.99 -11.77 -2.90
C PRO A 189 16.49 -11.96 -2.66
N THR A 190 16.93 -12.12 -1.42
CA THR A 190 18.31 -12.45 -1.05
C THR A 190 18.61 -13.95 -1.10
N GLY A 191 17.61 -14.79 -1.37
CA GLY A 191 17.74 -16.25 -1.43
C GLY A 191 17.62 -16.96 -0.08
N GLY A 192 17.49 -16.23 1.03
CA GLY A 192 17.36 -16.80 2.37
C GLY A 192 16.56 -15.91 3.34
N PRO A 193 16.18 -16.43 4.52
CA PRO A 193 15.32 -15.72 5.47
C PRO A 193 16.04 -14.61 6.24
N ILE A 194 17.37 -14.70 6.37
CA ILE A 194 18.21 -13.71 7.08
C ILE A 194 19.39 -13.33 6.19
N SER A 195 19.72 -12.05 6.21
CA SER A 195 20.94 -11.48 5.67
C SER A 195 21.57 -10.58 6.74
N THR A 196 22.83 -10.17 6.55
CA THR A 196 23.57 -9.35 7.52
C THR A 196 24.29 -8.22 6.80
N MET A 197 24.27 -7.03 7.38
CA MET A 197 24.99 -5.87 6.87
C MET A 197 25.59 -5.05 8.01
N HIS A 198 26.57 -4.21 7.67
CA HIS A 198 27.18 -3.27 8.61
C HIS A 198 26.78 -1.84 8.24
N LEU A 199 26.34 -1.06 9.23
CA LEU A 199 26.08 0.37 9.08
C LEU A 199 27.36 1.19 9.34
N SER A 200 27.35 2.45 8.94
CA SER A 200 28.50 3.36 9.01
C SER A 200 28.93 3.67 10.45
N ASP A 201 28.01 3.57 11.40
CA ASP A 201 28.26 3.71 12.84
C ASP A 201 28.88 2.46 13.50
N GLY A 202 29.15 1.41 12.73
CA GLY A 202 29.70 0.13 13.20
C GLY A 202 28.64 -0.88 13.66
N THR A 203 27.36 -0.52 13.66
CA THR A 203 26.26 -1.43 14.01
C THR A 203 26.15 -2.54 12.97
N THR A 204 26.01 -3.79 13.43
CA THR A 204 25.73 -4.93 12.57
C THR A 204 24.25 -5.27 12.65
N ILE A 205 23.57 -5.26 11.51
CA ILE A 205 22.13 -5.50 11.41
C ILE A 205 21.90 -6.87 10.77
N GLN A 206 21.14 -7.72 11.45
CA GLN A 206 20.46 -8.83 10.78
C GLN A 206 19.15 -8.32 10.22
N TYR A 207 18.83 -8.72 8.98
CA TYR A 207 17.62 -8.28 8.32
C TYR A 207 16.98 -9.37 7.46
N THR A 208 15.69 -9.22 7.19
CA THR A 208 14.95 -10.04 6.22
C THR A 208 14.42 -9.14 5.11
N LEU A 209 14.60 -9.54 3.85
CA LEU A 209 13.91 -8.93 2.70
C LEU A 209 12.75 -9.82 2.26
N CYS A 210 11.54 -9.24 2.21
CA CYS A 210 10.35 -9.95 1.74
C CYS A 210 9.65 -9.16 0.62
N ASP A 211 9.32 -9.83 -0.47
CA ASP A 211 8.63 -9.26 -1.64
C ASP A 211 7.29 -9.98 -1.88
N ALA A 212 6.27 -9.53 -1.14
CA ALA A 212 4.88 -10.00 -1.27
C ALA A 212 3.92 -8.88 -0.84
N ALA A 213 2.95 -8.54 -1.68
CA ALA A 213 2.11 -7.33 -1.62
C ALA A 213 2.88 -6.01 -1.75
N HIS A 214 4.03 -5.94 -1.10
CA HIS A 214 5.01 -4.87 -1.14
C HIS A 214 6.41 -5.45 -0.91
N PHE A 215 7.43 -4.61 -1.10
CA PHE A 215 8.81 -4.95 -0.77
C PHE A 215 9.26 -4.26 0.52
N ILE A 216 9.68 -5.05 1.50
CA ILE A 216 10.01 -4.58 2.85
C ILE A 216 11.32 -5.18 3.35
N ALA A 217 12.15 -4.31 3.92
CA ALA A 217 13.30 -4.67 4.73
C ALA A 217 12.91 -4.67 6.21
N PHE A 218 12.92 -5.84 6.82
CA PHE A 218 12.64 -6.03 8.24
C PHE A 218 13.93 -6.06 9.04
N ALA A 219 13.96 -5.36 10.17
CA ALA A 219 15.06 -5.39 11.13
C ALA A 219 14.52 -5.31 12.56
N ARG A 220 15.35 -5.58 13.58
CA ARG A 220 14.91 -5.46 14.98
C ARG A 220 14.93 -4.00 15.42
N ALA A 221 13.92 -3.58 16.17
CA ALA A 221 13.84 -2.27 16.81
C ALA A 221 15.06 -1.99 17.70
N SER A 222 15.54 -3.00 18.43
CA SER A 222 16.71 -2.92 19.31
C SER A 222 17.99 -2.51 18.60
N ASP A 223 18.15 -2.88 17.33
CA ASP A 223 19.36 -2.60 16.57
C ASP A 223 19.48 -1.11 16.21
N PHE A 224 18.36 -0.37 16.31
CA PHE A 224 18.27 1.08 16.11
C PHE A 224 18.04 1.83 17.43
N GLY A 225 18.23 1.16 18.58
CA GLY A 225 18.08 1.77 19.90
C GLY A 225 16.64 2.17 20.27
N VAL A 226 15.63 1.63 19.59
CA VAL A 226 14.20 1.86 19.89
C VAL A 226 13.53 0.62 20.47
N LYS A 227 12.51 0.83 21.30
CA LYS A 227 11.73 -0.27 21.91
C LYS A 227 10.74 -0.89 20.92
N GLY A 228 10.24 -0.09 19.98
CA GLY A 228 9.25 -0.46 18.97
C GLY A 228 7.81 -0.09 19.34
N ASP A 229 7.56 0.38 20.57
CA ASP A 229 6.25 0.86 21.04
C ASP A 229 6.11 2.39 20.99
N GLU A 230 7.15 3.12 20.59
CA GLU A 230 7.13 4.57 20.53
C GLU A 230 6.07 5.11 19.54
N HIS A 231 5.47 6.24 19.87
CA HIS A 231 4.56 6.93 18.96
C HIS A 231 5.32 7.47 17.73
N SER A 232 4.75 7.35 16.53
CA SER A 232 5.39 7.76 15.27
C SER A 232 5.92 9.20 15.30
N LYS A 233 5.15 10.13 15.89
CA LYS A 233 5.57 11.52 16.11
C LYS A 233 6.93 11.63 16.81
N LYS A 234 7.15 10.87 17.89
CA LYS A 234 8.39 10.89 18.65
C LYS A 234 9.57 10.32 17.85
N ILE A 235 9.31 9.26 17.06
CA ILE A 235 10.32 8.70 16.15
C ILE A 235 10.70 9.74 15.08
N ASN A 236 9.71 10.41 14.50
CA ASN A 236 9.90 11.40 13.44
C ASN A 236 10.59 12.68 13.90
N GLU A 237 10.60 12.96 15.21
CA GLU A 237 11.36 14.05 15.82
C GLU A 237 12.86 13.73 16.01
N ASN A 238 13.31 12.50 15.71
CA ASN A 238 14.70 12.07 15.84
C ASN A 238 15.40 11.94 14.46
N PRO A 239 16.05 13.00 13.95
CA PRO A 239 16.67 12.98 12.62
C PRO A 239 17.85 12.00 12.51
N ALA A 240 18.57 11.75 13.60
CA ALA A 240 19.69 10.81 13.60
C ALA A 240 19.20 9.37 13.37
N LEU A 241 18.12 8.99 14.06
CA LEU A 241 17.47 7.69 13.86
C LEU A 241 16.94 7.53 12.43
N LEU A 242 16.25 8.56 11.90
CA LEU A 242 15.73 8.52 10.52
C LEU A 242 16.87 8.36 9.50
N GLN A 243 18.00 9.02 9.72
CA GLN A 243 19.17 8.89 8.85
C GLN A 243 19.79 7.47 8.91
N GLN A 244 19.86 6.86 10.09
CA GLN A 244 20.34 5.48 10.26
C GLN A 244 19.41 4.48 9.57
N ILE A 245 18.09 4.67 9.69
CA ILE A 245 17.08 3.85 9.01
C ILE A 245 17.16 4.02 7.48
N LYS A 246 17.40 5.24 7.00
CA LYS A 246 17.62 5.50 5.57
C LYS A 246 18.90 4.83 5.06
N GLU A 247 19.97 4.82 5.83
CA GLU A 247 21.19 4.09 5.46
C GLU A 247 20.91 2.58 5.32
N PHE A 248 20.20 2.00 6.30
CA PHE A 248 19.74 0.61 6.24
C PHE A 248 18.88 0.35 4.99
N ARG A 249 17.90 1.22 4.72
CA ARG A 249 17.05 1.16 3.51
C ARG A 249 17.87 1.15 2.24
N GLY A 250 18.84 2.06 2.13
CA GLY A 250 19.71 2.20 0.96
C GLY A 250 20.55 0.96 0.70
N LYS A 251 21.20 0.42 1.74
CA LYS A 251 21.98 -0.82 1.64
C LYS A 251 21.12 -2.01 1.24
N ALA A 252 19.96 -2.15 1.88
CA ALA A 252 19.00 -3.21 1.60
C ALA A 252 18.45 -3.15 0.16
N ALA A 253 18.22 -1.94 -0.37
CA ALA A 253 17.82 -1.72 -1.76
C ALA A 253 18.94 -2.07 -2.74
N TYR A 254 20.17 -1.68 -2.42
CA TYR A 254 21.35 -1.92 -3.24
C TYR A 254 21.64 -3.42 -3.40
N ASP A 255 21.52 -4.20 -2.31
CA ASP A 255 21.76 -5.65 -2.30
C ASP A 255 20.90 -6.43 -3.31
N VAL A 256 19.73 -5.89 -3.66
CA VAL A 256 18.80 -6.50 -4.63
C VAL A 256 18.75 -5.78 -5.97
N GLY A 257 19.57 -4.74 -6.15
CA GLY A 257 19.68 -3.98 -7.41
C GLY A 257 18.56 -2.99 -7.67
N LEU A 258 17.93 -2.44 -6.63
CA LEU A 258 16.91 -1.38 -6.78
C LEU A 258 17.50 0.03 -6.97
N CYS A 259 18.76 0.24 -6.60
CA CYS A 259 19.45 1.52 -6.74
C CYS A 259 20.90 1.34 -7.18
N ARG A 260 21.49 2.42 -7.72
CA ARG A 260 22.87 2.47 -8.22
C ARG A 260 23.89 2.47 -7.10
N SER A 261 23.57 3.12 -5.98
CA SER A 261 24.30 3.03 -4.71
C SER A 261 23.32 3.19 -3.54
N ALA A 262 23.76 2.87 -2.33
CA ALA A 262 22.91 3.02 -1.14
C ALA A 262 22.47 4.49 -0.92
N GLU A 263 23.31 5.44 -1.30
CA GLU A 263 23.09 6.88 -1.13
C GLU A 263 22.05 7.43 -2.11
N THR A 264 21.90 6.82 -3.30
CA THR A 264 20.96 7.25 -4.34
C THR A 264 19.56 6.65 -4.20
N VAL A 265 19.28 5.95 -3.09
CA VAL A 265 18.02 5.20 -2.91
C VAL A 265 16.77 6.08 -3.03
N ASP A 266 16.80 7.33 -2.59
CA ASP A 266 15.63 8.21 -2.72
C ASP A 266 15.35 8.66 -4.15
N GLU A 267 16.39 8.72 -4.99
CA GLU A 267 16.25 9.04 -6.41
C GLU A 267 15.83 7.82 -7.22
N ASP A 268 16.50 6.69 -6.98
CA ASP A 268 16.33 5.48 -7.78
C ASP A 268 15.11 4.66 -7.35
N SER A 269 14.77 4.70 -6.07
CA SER A 269 13.69 3.92 -5.47
C SER A 269 13.06 4.67 -4.28
N PRO A 270 12.31 5.77 -4.54
CA PRO A 270 11.82 6.68 -3.50
C PRO A 270 10.98 5.99 -2.42
N ILE A 271 10.27 4.92 -2.80
CA ILE A 271 9.34 4.21 -1.92
C ILE A 271 9.85 2.83 -1.49
N LEU A 272 10.66 2.15 -2.30
CA LEU A 272 11.05 0.75 -2.08
C LEU A 272 12.54 0.60 -1.71
N PRO A 273 12.89 -0.40 -0.88
CA PRO A 273 11.99 -1.08 0.05
C PRO A 273 11.41 -0.10 1.08
N MET A 274 10.23 -0.41 1.61
CA MET A 274 9.83 0.13 2.91
C MET A 274 10.70 -0.51 4.01
N VAL A 275 10.82 0.14 5.16
CA VAL A 275 11.49 -0.45 6.32
C VAL A 275 10.47 -0.76 7.40
N ALA A 276 10.59 -1.91 8.05
CA ALA A 276 9.79 -2.26 9.23
C ALA A 276 10.69 -2.68 10.38
N LEU A 277 10.61 -1.94 11.50
CA LEU A 277 11.32 -2.28 12.72
C LEU A 277 10.42 -3.12 13.63
N LEU A 278 10.91 -4.29 14.01
CA LEU A 278 10.17 -5.33 14.73
C LEU A 278 10.55 -5.36 16.21
N SER A 279 9.55 -5.55 17.05
CA SER A 279 9.70 -5.75 18.49
C SER A 279 8.69 -6.79 18.99
N LYS A 280 8.95 -7.35 20.17
CA LYS A 280 7.94 -8.14 20.87
C LYS A 280 6.74 -7.24 21.16
N SER A 281 5.54 -7.76 20.95
CA SER A 281 4.32 -7.04 21.31
C SER A 281 4.29 -6.68 22.80
N SER A 282 3.85 -5.46 23.11
CA SER A 282 3.52 -5.02 24.47
C SER A 282 2.09 -5.39 24.88
N SER A 283 1.29 -5.95 23.96
CA SER A 283 -0.07 -6.41 24.17
C SER A 283 -0.19 -7.91 23.92
N ASP A 284 -0.98 -8.61 24.73
CA ASP A 284 -1.30 -10.03 24.56
C ASP A 284 -2.23 -10.28 23.35
N GLU A 285 -2.84 -9.22 22.79
CA GLU A 285 -3.70 -9.30 21.60
C GLU A 285 -2.91 -9.31 20.27
N ALA A 286 -1.59 -9.17 20.32
CA ALA A 286 -0.76 -9.17 19.11
C ALA A 286 0.48 -10.06 19.27
N HIS A 287 0.84 -10.74 18.18
CA HIS A 287 2.01 -11.63 18.15
C HIS A 287 3.32 -10.86 17.99
N ILE A 288 3.30 -9.79 17.19
CA ILE A 288 4.47 -8.98 16.86
C ILE A 288 4.06 -7.50 16.79
N GLN A 289 4.96 -6.63 17.20
CA GLN A 289 4.80 -5.19 17.05
C GLN A 289 5.77 -4.67 15.99
N SER A 290 5.28 -3.78 15.13
CA SER A 290 6.04 -3.24 14.02
C SER A 290 5.90 -1.72 13.92
N ARG A 291 6.99 -1.05 13.52
CA ARG A 291 7.01 0.35 13.09
C ARG A 291 7.42 0.40 11.63
N LEU A 292 6.49 0.80 10.78
CA LEU A 292 6.69 0.91 9.34
C LEU A 292 7.20 2.31 8.99
N PHE A 293 8.20 2.36 8.12
CA PHE A 293 8.77 3.57 7.56
C PHE A 293 8.52 3.58 6.06
N LEU A 294 7.95 4.68 5.60
CA LEU A 294 7.60 4.96 4.21
C LEU A 294 7.98 6.41 3.95
N ASP A 295 8.59 6.70 2.80
CA ASP A 295 8.98 8.07 2.43
C ASP A 295 9.86 8.72 3.53
N ASN A 296 10.85 7.96 4.01
CA ASN A 296 11.80 8.35 5.04
C ASN A 296 11.20 8.83 6.37
N ALA A 297 9.93 8.51 6.65
CA ALA A 297 9.25 8.83 7.90
C ALA A 297 8.52 7.60 8.49
N CYS A 298 8.41 7.56 9.81
CA CYS A 298 7.57 6.57 10.50
C CYS A 298 6.10 6.84 10.20
N HIS A 299 5.44 5.84 9.63
CA HIS A 299 4.02 5.83 9.34
C HIS A 299 3.22 5.87 10.66
N SER A 300 2.09 6.58 10.67
CA SER A 300 1.25 6.75 11.89
C SER A 300 0.47 5.51 12.29
N ALA A 301 0.35 4.54 11.39
CA ALA A 301 -0.29 3.24 11.57
C ALA A 301 0.50 2.17 10.80
N MET A 302 -0.16 1.28 10.06
CA MET A 302 0.44 0.32 9.14
C MET A 302 -0.19 0.46 7.75
N ALA A 303 0.60 0.36 6.69
CA ALA A 303 0.04 0.25 5.33
C ALA A 303 -0.55 -1.15 5.13
N GLY A 304 -1.71 -1.29 4.48
CA GLY A 304 -2.32 -2.62 4.26
C GLY A 304 -1.41 -3.62 3.55
N ALA A 305 -0.67 -3.18 2.53
CA ALA A 305 0.36 -4.00 1.88
C ALA A 305 1.56 -4.30 2.81
N GLY A 306 1.85 -3.38 3.74
CA GLY A 306 2.82 -3.56 4.81
C GLY A 306 2.47 -4.70 5.77
N ALA A 307 1.22 -4.69 6.24
CA ALA A 307 0.66 -5.75 7.09
C ALA A 307 0.64 -7.10 6.35
N THR A 308 0.29 -7.10 5.06
CA THR A 308 0.25 -8.32 4.24
C THR A 308 1.64 -8.92 4.02
N CYS A 309 2.63 -8.08 3.69
CA CYS A 309 4.02 -8.52 3.55
C CYS A 309 4.57 -9.06 4.88
N THR A 310 4.24 -8.40 6.00
CA THR A 310 4.59 -8.89 7.35
C THR A 310 3.96 -10.27 7.62
N ALA A 311 2.67 -10.44 7.32
CA ALA A 311 1.99 -11.72 7.48
C ALA A 311 2.59 -12.82 6.61
N ALA A 312 2.92 -12.54 5.34
CA ALA A 312 3.60 -13.49 4.46
C ALA A 312 4.98 -13.87 5.00
N CYS A 313 5.78 -12.89 5.44
CA CYS A 313 7.11 -13.10 6.00
C CYS A 313 7.08 -13.91 7.31
N SER A 314 6.04 -13.75 8.13
CA SER A 314 5.84 -14.53 9.37
C SER A 314 5.69 -16.05 9.12
N ARG A 315 5.39 -16.45 7.88
CA ARG A 315 5.25 -17.85 7.49
C ARG A 315 6.53 -18.44 6.91
N VAL A 316 7.63 -17.68 6.87
CA VAL A 316 8.94 -18.16 6.44
C VAL A 316 9.77 -18.51 7.68
N PRO A 317 10.03 -19.80 7.96
CA PRO A 317 10.80 -20.21 9.12
C PRO A 317 12.19 -19.57 9.15
N GLY A 318 12.55 -19.02 10.30
CA GLY A 318 13.84 -18.37 10.52
C GLY A 318 13.94 -16.93 10.01
N SER A 319 12.87 -16.36 9.43
CA SER A 319 12.82 -14.92 9.17
C SER A 319 12.80 -14.14 10.48
N LEU A 320 13.10 -12.84 10.46
CA LEU A 320 12.97 -12.01 11.67
C LEU A 320 11.53 -11.84 12.16
N VAL A 321 10.54 -12.12 11.30
CA VAL A 321 9.12 -11.95 11.60
C VAL A 321 8.55 -13.21 12.26
N ALA A 322 9.09 -14.39 11.93
CA ALA A 322 8.68 -15.69 12.47
C ALA A 322 9.32 -15.96 13.84
#